data_AF-M8BR23-F1
#
_entry.id   AF-M8BR23-F1
#
_cell.length_a   1.000
_cell.length_b   1.000
_cell.length_c   1.000
_cell.angle_alpha   90.00
_cell.angle_beta   90.00
_cell.angle_gamma   90.00
#
_symmetry.space_group_name_H-M   'P 1'
#
loop_
_entity.id
_entity.type
_entity.pdbx_description
1 polymer ?
#
loop_
_entity_poly.entity_id
_entity_poly.type
_entity_poly.pdbx_seq_one_letter_code
_entity_poly.pdbx_strand_id
1 'polypeptide(L)'
;MCQIGLFSSSLPPLFTLGKLMNVNEYYGELSSIARQGSGSACRSIYGGFVKWCMGKVSSKQKETSSTSGMRDTVETSPLLQYRAQTVVPGRILKMEEAIKNRDFESFARLTCADSNQFHAVCLDTSPPIFYMNDTSHRIISLVEKWNHSEGTPQGSKIRLVKLCYDMPVQ
;
A
#
# COMPACT_ATOMS: atom_id res chain seq x y z
N MET A 1 1.48 -3.52 7.94
CA MET A 1 0.87 -3.97 6.67
C MET A 1 1.62 -3.29 5.53
N CYS A 2 2.21 -4.04 4.60
CA CYS A 2 2.96 -3.48 3.47
C CYS A 2 2.00 -3.28 2.29
N GLN A 3 1.41 -2.09 2.15
CA GLN A 3 0.68 -1.71 0.96
C GLN A 3 1.67 -1.34 -0.16
N ILE A 4 1.49 -1.95 -1.33
CA ILE A 4 2.18 -1.56 -2.56
C ILE A 4 1.50 -0.28 -3.06
N GLY A 5 2.17 0.86 -2.92
CA GLY A 5 1.60 2.16 -3.27
C GLY A 5 2.60 3.00 -4.05
N LEU A 6 2.14 3.60 -5.15
CA LEU A 6 2.83 4.69 -5.85
C LEU A 6 2.63 5.96 -5.02
N PHE A 7 3.65 6.34 -4.23
CA PHE A 7 3.66 7.62 -3.52
C PHE A 7 4.17 8.70 -4.48
N SER A 8 3.39 9.78 -4.62
CA SER A 8 3.87 10.97 -5.34
C SER A 8 4.94 11.66 -4.52
N SER A 9 5.85 12.32 -5.23
CA SER A 9 7.10 12.94 -4.83
C SER A 9 7.00 14.12 -3.85
N SER A 10 6.36 13.97 -2.69
CA SER A 10 6.53 14.90 -1.58
C SER A 10 7.54 14.33 -0.57
N LEU A 11 8.65 15.05 -0.39
CA LEU A 11 9.65 14.73 0.63
C LEU A 11 8.96 14.78 2.01
N PRO A 12 9.10 13.74 2.86
CA PRO A 12 8.46 13.71 4.16
C PRO A 12 8.99 14.87 5.04
N PRO A 13 8.17 15.49 5.91
CA PRO A 13 8.58 16.60 6.78
C PRO A 13 9.85 16.32 7.59
N LEU A 14 10.09 15.04 7.92
CA LEU A 14 11.30 14.61 8.63
C LEU A 14 12.59 14.85 7.81
N PHE A 15 12.54 14.69 6.49
CA PHE A 15 13.69 14.95 5.63
C PHE A 15 14.01 16.46 5.58
N THR A 16 12.97 17.30 5.58
CA THR A 16 13.11 18.76 5.66
C THR A 16 13.69 19.18 7.02
N LEU A 17 13.21 18.58 8.12
CA LEU A 17 13.71 18.85 9.46
C LEU A 17 15.15 18.37 9.66
N GLY A 18 15.51 17.19 9.15
CA GLY A 18 16.89 16.68 9.21
C GLY A 18 17.89 17.57 8.48
N LYS A 19 17.51 18.11 7.31
CA LYS A 19 18.29 19.15 6.61
C LYS A 19 18.38 20.45 7.40
N LEU A 20 17.28 20.89 8.01
CA LEU A 20 17.24 22.11 8.83
C LEU A 20 18.13 21.99 10.08
N MET A 21 18.17 20.80 10.68
CA MET A 21 18.91 20.51 11.90
C MET A 21 20.36 20.02 11.66
N ASN A 22 20.82 20.03 10.40
CA ASN A 22 22.15 19.56 9.99
C ASN A 22 22.48 18.14 10.49
N VAL A 23 21.48 17.26 10.48
CA VAL A 23 21.62 15.87 10.91
C VAL A 23 22.25 15.07 9.77
N ASN A 24 23.50 14.62 9.96
CA ASN A 24 24.23 13.75 9.02
C ASN A 24 23.86 12.27 9.24
N GLU A 25 22.57 11.94 9.16
CA GLU A 25 22.10 10.55 9.27
C GLU A 25 22.00 9.86 7.90
N TYR A 26 22.25 8.55 7.89
CA TYR A 26 22.11 7.73 6.68
C TYR A 26 20.62 7.55 6.33
N TYR A 27 20.28 7.44 5.04
CA TYR A 27 18.89 7.29 4.58
C TYR A 27 18.12 6.14 5.29
N GLY A 28 18.82 5.08 5.70
CA GLY A 28 18.22 3.98 6.48
C GLY A 28 17.84 4.35 7.92
N GLU A 29 18.60 5.23 8.56
CA GLU A 29 18.31 5.75 9.90
C GLU A 29 17.11 6.71 9.85
N LEU A 30 17.11 7.61 8.86
CA LEU A 30 15.97 8.50 8.59
C LEU A 30 14.68 7.70 8.30
N SER A 31 14.77 6.58 7.56
CA SER A 31 13.64 5.66 7.31
C SER A 31 13.13 5.02 8.59
N SER A 32 14.04 4.63 9.49
CA SER A 32 13.70 4.06 10.78
C SER A 32 13.04 5.07 11.72
N ILE A 33 13.44 6.34 11.67
CA ILE A 33 12.83 7.43 12.43
C ILE A 33 11.47 7.81 11.85
N ALA A 34 11.35 7.95 10.52
CA ALA A 34 10.07 8.23 9.86
C ALA A 34 9.02 7.16 10.18
N ARG A 35 9.45 5.89 10.28
CA ARG A 35 8.60 4.77 10.69
C ARG A 35 7.96 4.98 12.06
N GLN A 36 8.65 5.61 13.02
CA GLN A 36 8.11 5.84 14.37
C GLN A 36 6.98 6.87 14.38
N GLY A 37 7.03 7.87 13.50
CA GLY A 37 5.96 8.87 13.35
C GLY A 37 4.80 8.38 12.48
N SER A 38 5.11 7.73 11.34
CA SER A 38 4.12 7.15 10.43
C SER A 38 4.74 6.00 9.64
N GLY A 39 4.17 4.80 9.75
CA GLY A 39 4.71 3.60 9.11
C GLY A 39 4.87 3.71 7.59
N SER A 40 3.99 4.44 6.88
CA SER A 40 4.12 4.64 5.44
C SER A 40 5.18 5.69 5.05
N ALA A 41 5.47 6.66 5.93
CA ALA A 41 6.40 7.75 5.64
C ALA A 41 7.85 7.27 5.45
N CYS A 42 8.21 6.09 5.99
CA CYS A 42 9.53 5.49 5.79
C CYS A 42 9.85 5.20 4.32
N ARG A 43 8.82 5.00 3.49
CA ARG A 43 8.97 4.73 2.05
C ARG A 43 9.14 6.00 1.22
N SER A 44 8.64 7.14 1.69
CA SER A 44 8.73 8.42 0.98
C SER A 44 10.13 9.05 1.01
N ILE A 45 11.06 8.46 1.75
CA ILE A 45 12.46 8.91 1.84
C ILE A 45 13.26 8.51 0.58
N TYR A 46 12.80 7.49 -0.14
CA TYR A 46 13.44 6.99 -1.36
C TYR A 46 12.56 7.31 -2.58
N GLY A 47 13.19 7.56 -3.74
CA GLY A 47 12.50 7.65 -5.02
C GLY A 47 12.32 6.27 -5.69
N GLY A 48 11.44 6.18 -6.69
CA GLY A 48 11.21 4.95 -7.46
C GLY A 48 10.33 3.92 -6.76
N PHE A 49 10.63 2.63 -6.96
CA PHE A 49 9.92 1.52 -6.30
C PHE A 49 10.58 1.16 -4.97
N VAL A 50 9.81 1.24 -3.88
CA VAL A 50 10.35 1.11 -2.52
C VAL A 50 9.63 -0.01 -1.78
N LYS A 51 10.38 -1.01 -1.32
CA LYS A 51 9.89 -2.08 -0.45
C LYS A 51 10.12 -1.72 1.01
N TRP A 52 9.08 -1.82 1.84
CA TRP A 52 9.24 -1.78 3.30
C TRP A 52 9.32 -3.20 3.84
N CYS A 53 10.50 -3.59 4.32
CA CYS A 53 10.71 -4.88 4.97
C CYS A 53 10.11 -4.86 6.40
N MET A 54 9.31 -5.89 6.73
CA MET A 54 8.88 -6.09 8.11
C MET A 54 10.10 -6.34 9.01
N GLY A 55 10.24 -5.55 10.07
CA GLY A 55 11.29 -5.73 11.07
C GLY A 55 10.88 -6.75 12.15
N LYS A 56 11.87 -7.31 12.86
CA LYS A 56 11.64 -8.23 13.99
C LYS A 56 11.38 -7.54 15.34
N VAL A 57 11.42 -6.21 15.40
CA VAL A 57 11.39 -5.42 16.66
C VAL A 57 10.16 -4.52 16.69
N SER A 58 9.45 -4.48 17.83
CA SER A 58 8.21 -3.74 18.02
C SER A 58 8.44 -2.22 17.95
N SER A 59 7.70 -1.53 17.10
CA SER A 59 7.60 -0.06 17.08
C SER A 59 6.39 0.43 17.88
N LYS A 60 6.52 1.58 18.55
CA LYS A 60 5.38 2.28 19.17
C LYS A 60 4.32 2.62 18.12
N GLN A 61 3.05 2.37 18.42
CA GLN A 61 1.94 2.62 17.48
C GLN A 61 1.54 4.10 17.50
N LYS A 62 1.07 4.60 16.35
CA LYS A 62 0.55 5.96 16.16
C LYS A 62 -0.96 5.99 16.44
N GLU A 63 -1.48 7.04 17.05
CA GLU A 63 -2.94 7.26 17.12
C GLU A 63 -3.42 8.00 15.86
N THR A 64 -3.99 7.28 14.88
CA THR A 64 -4.71 7.82 13.71
C THR A 64 -5.91 6.92 13.39
N SER A 65 -6.92 7.41 12.67
CA SER A 65 -8.11 6.61 12.31
C SER A 65 -7.79 5.36 11.48
N SER A 66 -6.74 5.39 10.66
CA SER A 66 -6.22 4.18 10.00
C SER A 66 -5.52 3.23 10.98
N THR A 67 -5.00 3.71 12.11
CA THR A 67 -4.41 2.86 13.15
C THR A 67 -5.47 2.11 13.94
N SER A 68 -6.55 2.77 14.36
CA SER A 68 -7.66 2.08 15.07
C SER A 68 -8.26 1.02 14.16
N GLY A 69 -8.63 1.38 12.93
CA GLY A 69 -9.16 0.41 11.97
C GLY A 69 -8.19 -0.75 11.68
N MET A 70 -6.89 -0.49 11.57
CA MET A 70 -5.89 -1.56 11.42
C MET A 70 -5.74 -2.43 12.67
N ARG A 71 -5.84 -1.86 13.88
CA ARG A 71 -5.79 -2.61 15.13
C ARG A 71 -7.00 -3.54 15.25
N ASP A 72 -8.20 -3.01 15.03
CA ASP A 72 -9.44 -3.77 15.05
C ASP A 72 -9.38 -4.92 14.04
N THR A 73 -8.84 -4.66 12.85
CA THR A 73 -8.62 -5.69 11.82
C THR A 73 -7.64 -6.77 12.28
N VAL A 74 -6.54 -6.42 12.95
CA VAL A 74 -5.58 -7.39 13.52
C VAL A 74 -6.24 -8.29 14.56
N GLU A 75 -7.10 -7.69 15.39
CA GLU A 75 -7.75 -8.37 16.51
C GLU A 75 -8.92 -9.25 16.07
N THR A 76 -9.63 -8.87 15.00
CA THR A 76 -10.92 -9.48 14.66
C THR A 76 -10.95 -10.22 13.32
N SER A 77 -10.09 -9.89 12.35
CA SER A 77 -10.11 -10.52 11.02
C SER A 77 -9.18 -11.75 10.96
N PRO A 78 -9.72 -12.99 10.88
CA PRO A 78 -8.91 -14.17 10.57
C PRO A 78 -8.30 -14.10 9.16
N LEU A 79 -8.94 -13.40 8.21
CA LEU A 79 -8.41 -13.24 6.86
C LEU A 79 -7.10 -12.44 6.84
N LEU A 80 -6.91 -11.49 7.77
CA LEU A 80 -5.66 -10.75 7.89
C LEU A 80 -4.49 -11.67 8.26
N GLN A 81 -4.69 -12.62 9.17
CA GLN A 81 -3.63 -13.55 9.58
C GLN A 81 -3.16 -14.38 8.40
N TYR A 82 -4.09 -14.97 7.65
CA TYR A 82 -3.77 -15.72 6.43
C TYR A 82 -3.11 -14.84 5.35
N ARG A 83 -3.59 -13.60 5.16
CA ARG A 83 -3.01 -12.65 4.22
C ARG A 83 -1.54 -12.36 4.56
N ALA A 84 -1.23 -12.10 5.83
CA ALA A 84 0.11 -11.75 6.29
C ALA A 84 1.09 -12.93 6.19
N GLN A 85 0.65 -14.14 6.55
CA GLN A 85 1.51 -15.32 6.61
C GLN A 85 1.71 -15.97 5.24
N THR A 86 0.67 -15.99 4.41
CA THR A 86 0.65 -16.85 3.20
C THR A 86 0.63 -16.01 1.92
N VAL A 87 -0.18 -14.96 1.86
CA VAL A 87 -0.46 -14.27 0.59
C VAL A 87 0.57 -13.20 0.28
N VAL A 88 0.84 -12.30 1.23
CA VAL A 88 1.74 -11.15 1.02
C VAL A 88 3.18 -11.58 0.72
N PRO A 89 3.79 -12.56 1.42
CA PRO A 89 5.17 -12.98 1.11
C PRO A 89 5.33 -13.42 -0.35
N GLY A 90 4.41 -14.24 -0.86
CA GLY A 90 4.44 -14.69 -2.26
C GLY A 90 4.16 -13.57 -3.26
N ARG A 91 3.26 -12.62 -2.92
CA ARG A 91 2.98 -11.45 -3.79
C ARG A 91 4.15 -10.49 -3.88
N ILE A 92 4.91 -10.29 -2.80
CA ILE A 92 6.10 -9.43 -2.82
C ILE A 92 7.12 -9.95 -3.82
N LEU A 93 7.42 -11.25 -3.81
CA LEU A 93 8.38 -11.85 -4.76
C LEU A 93 7.94 -11.65 -6.22
N LYS A 94 6.66 -11.90 -6.51
CA LYS A 94 6.10 -11.70 -7.86
C LYS A 94 6.10 -10.22 -8.27
N MET A 95 5.88 -9.32 -7.32
CA MET A 95 5.90 -7.87 -7.58
C MET A 95 7.32 -7.39 -7.88
N GLU A 96 8.32 -7.88 -7.15
CA GLU A 96 9.73 -7.58 -7.41
C GLU A 96 10.16 -8.06 -8.80
N GLU A 97 9.75 -9.27 -9.18
CA GLU A 97 9.98 -9.81 -10.52
C GLU A 97 9.31 -8.96 -11.61
N ALA A 98 8.03 -8.59 -11.42
CA ALA A 98 7.30 -7.75 -12.37
C ALA A 98 7.97 -6.37 -12.56
N ILE A 99 8.42 -5.74 -11.47
CA ILE A 99 9.14 -4.47 -11.52
C ILE A 99 10.49 -4.64 -12.24
N LYS A 100 11.25 -5.69 -11.90
CA LYS A 100 12.57 -5.96 -12.50
C LYS A 100 12.47 -6.19 -14.02
N ASN A 101 11.45 -6.93 -14.45
CA ASN A 101 11.23 -7.29 -15.85
C ASN A 101 10.43 -6.23 -16.62
N ARG A 102 9.99 -5.13 -15.96
CA ARG A 102 9.08 -4.12 -16.52
C ARG A 102 7.79 -4.74 -17.07
N ASP A 103 7.34 -5.83 -16.45
CA ASP A 103 6.10 -6.53 -16.78
C ASP A 103 4.92 -5.77 -16.15
N PHE A 104 4.36 -4.85 -16.92
CA PHE A 104 3.25 -4.04 -16.49
C PHE A 104 1.97 -4.85 -16.26
N GLU A 105 1.78 -5.96 -16.99
CA GLU A 105 0.59 -6.81 -16.85
C GLU A 105 0.57 -7.50 -15.49
N SER A 106 1.67 -8.18 -15.14
CA SER A 106 1.82 -8.80 -13.84
C SER A 106 1.76 -7.76 -12.72
N PHE A 107 2.42 -6.61 -12.90
CA PHE A 107 2.38 -5.50 -11.95
C PHE A 107 0.95 -5.01 -11.69
N ALA A 108 0.18 -4.75 -12.75
CA ALA A 108 -1.17 -4.23 -12.63
C ALA A 108 -2.12 -5.25 -11.99
N ARG A 109 -2.04 -6.52 -12.41
CA ARG A 109 -2.86 -7.59 -11.84
C ARG A 109 -2.57 -7.81 -10.35
N LEU A 110 -1.30 -7.82 -9.97
CA LEU A 110 -0.90 -7.94 -8.56
C LEU A 110 -1.37 -6.73 -7.74
N THR A 111 -1.28 -5.52 -8.29
CA THR A 111 -1.72 -4.29 -7.63
C THR A 111 -3.23 -4.31 -7.37
N CYS A 112 -4.04 -4.63 -8.39
CA CYS A 112 -5.49 -4.72 -8.24
C CYS A 112 -5.88 -5.83 -7.24
N ALA A 113 -5.28 -7.02 -7.35
CA ALA A 113 -5.55 -8.12 -6.43
C ALA A 113 -5.14 -7.82 -4.98
N ASP A 114 -4.11 -7.00 -4.77
CA ASP A 114 -3.69 -6.58 -3.43
C ASP A 114 -4.59 -5.52 -2.82
N SER A 115 -5.04 -4.55 -3.63
CA SER A 115 -6.06 -3.57 -3.23
C SER A 115 -7.36 -4.26 -2.85
N ASN A 116 -7.86 -5.18 -3.68
CA ASN A 116 -9.13 -5.87 -3.42
C ASN A 116 -9.06 -6.73 -2.15
N GLN A 117 -7.96 -7.47 -1.95
CA GLN A 117 -7.82 -8.29 -0.74
C GLN A 117 -7.64 -7.43 0.52
N PHE A 118 -7.02 -6.26 0.42
CA PHE A 118 -6.97 -5.32 1.53
C PHE A 118 -8.38 -4.90 1.96
N HIS A 119 -9.25 -4.50 1.03
CA HIS A 119 -10.64 -4.14 1.33
C HIS A 119 -11.48 -5.33 1.81
N ALA A 120 -11.23 -6.54 1.30
CA ALA A 120 -11.90 -7.74 1.79
C ALA A 120 -11.56 -8.02 3.27
N VAL A 121 -10.31 -7.78 3.66
CA VAL A 121 -9.89 -7.89 5.07
C VAL A 121 -10.52 -6.78 5.93
N CYS A 122 -10.65 -5.56 5.42
CA CYS A 122 -11.38 -4.49 6.12
C CYS A 122 -12.87 -4.82 6.32
N LEU A 123 -13.49 -5.48 5.35
CA LEU A 123 -14.88 -5.94 5.45
C LEU A 123 -15.06 -7.09 6.46
N ASP A 124 -14.03 -7.92 6.66
CA ASP A 124 -13.99 -9.03 7.62
C ASP A 124 -13.70 -8.56 9.07
N THR A 125 -13.35 -7.29 9.27
CA THR A 125 -13.20 -6.67 10.59
C THR A 125 -14.55 -6.60 11.32
N SER A 126 -14.55 -6.64 12.65
CA SER A 126 -15.74 -6.47 13.49
C SER A 126 -15.59 -5.25 14.43
N PRO A 127 -16.34 -4.14 14.24
CA PRO A 127 -17.32 -3.93 13.17
C PRO A 127 -16.67 -3.77 11.78
N PRO A 128 -17.40 -4.04 10.69
CA PRO A 128 -16.86 -3.97 9.33
C PRO A 128 -16.44 -2.55 8.95
N ILE A 129 -15.29 -2.44 8.27
CA ILE A 129 -14.74 -1.17 7.80
C ILE A 129 -14.99 -1.02 6.30
N PHE A 130 -15.71 0.04 5.92
CA PHE A 130 -16.03 0.34 4.52
C PHE A 130 -15.22 1.54 4.03
N TYR A 131 -14.16 1.27 3.26
CA TYR A 131 -13.41 2.33 2.56
C TYR A 131 -13.91 2.62 1.15
N MET A 132 -14.55 1.63 0.52
CA MET A 132 -15.06 1.74 -0.84
C MET A 132 -16.54 2.10 -0.83
N ASN A 133 -16.92 3.00 -1.74
CA ASN A 133 -18.31 3.36 -2.00
C ASN A 133 -18.72 2.96 -3.43
N ASP A 134 -19.97 3.25 -3.80
CA ASP A 134 -20.51 2.91 -5.12
C ASP A 134 -19.69 3.52 -6.27
N THR A 135 -19.14 4.73 -6.08
CA THR A 135 -18.25 5.34 -7.06
C THR A 135 -16.97 4.54 -7.21
N SER A 136 -16.37 4.07 -6.10
CA SER A 136 -15.21 3.18 -6.14
C SER A 136 -15.50 1.89 -6.92
N HIS A 137 -16.64 1.24 -6.66
CA HIS A 137 -17.05 0.01 -7.36
C HIS A 137 -17.33 0.23 -8.85
N ARG A 138 -17.92 1.38 -9.21
CA ARG A 138 -18.13 1.77 -10.61
C ARG A 138 -16.81 1.96 -11.34
N ILE A 139 -15.84 2.63 -10.71
CA ILE A 139 -14.51 2.81 -11.30
C ILE A 139 -13.82 1.47 -11.52
N ILE A 140 -13.85 0.56 -10.55
CA ILE A 140 -13.30 -0.80 -10.73
C ILE A 140 -13.99 -1.51 -11.90
N SER A 141 -15.32 -1.47 -11.96
CA SER A 141 -16.08 -2.10 -13.05
C SER A 141 -15.71 -1.53 -14.42
N LEU A 142 -15.47 -0.22 -14.52
CA LEU A 142 -15.04 0.43 -15.76
C LEU A 142 -13.62 0.01 -16.15
N VAL A 143 -12.69 -0.04 -15.20
CA VAL A 143 -11.30 -0.46 -15.45
C VAL A 143 -11.25 -1.92 -15.89
N GLU A 144 -11.97 -2.82 -15.23
CA GLU A 144 -12.04 -4.24 -15.61
C GLU A 144 -12.66 -4.40 -17.00
N LYS A 145 -13.78 -3.73 -17.29
CA LYS A 145 -14.39 -3.73 -18.63
C LYS A 145 -13.44 -3.24 -19.71
N TRP A 146 -12.69 -2.16 -19.43
CA TRP A 146 -11.70 -1.62 -20.37
C TRP A 146 -10.58 -2.64 -20.61
N ASN A 147 -10.01 -3.20 -19.55
CA ASN A 147 -8.96 -4.21 -19.67
C ASN A 147 -9.45 -5.46 -20.44
N HIS A 148 -10.72 -5.84 -20.29
CA HIS A 148 -11.33 -6.94 -21.06
C HIS A 148 -11.61 -6.59 -22.53
N SER A 149 -12.05 -5.36 -22.83
CA SER A 149 -12.44 -4.96 -24.19
C SER A 149 -11.26 -4.81 -25.15
N GLU A 150 -10.05 -4.56 -24.64
CA GLU A 150 -8.86 -4.39 -25.48
C GLU A 150 -8.25 -5.73 -25.95
N GLY A 151 -8.72 -6.89 -25.46
CA GLY A 151 -8.11 -8.18 -25.75
C GLY A 151 -6.65 -8.25 -25.26
N THR A 152 -6.09 -9.45 -25.13
CA THR A 152 -4.67 -9.65 -24.79
C THR A 152 -3.76 -8.74 -25.65
N PRO A 153 -2.98 -7.82 -25.05
CA PRO A 153 -2.27 -6.83 -25.84
C PRO A 153 -0.96 -7.42 -26.36
N GLN A 154 -0.90 -7.65 -27.67
CA GLN A 154 0.31 -7.25 -28.40
C GLN A 154 0.52 -5.74 -28.16
N GLY A 155 1.22 -5.39 -27.08
CA GLY A 155 1.68 -4.03 -26.79
C GLY A 155 0.69 -3.14 -26.01
N SER A 156 0.95 -3.02 -24.70
CA SER A 156 1.00 -1.71 -24.02
C SER A 156 -0.28 -0.99 -23.58
N LYS A 157 -1.37 -1.66 -23.14
CA LYS A 157 -2.56 -0.91 -22.64
C LYS A 157 -3.33 -1.48 -21.45
N ILE A 158 -2.72 -2.23 -20.53
CA ILE A 158 -3.36 -2.39 -19.21
C ILE A 158 -3.28 -1.03 -18.51
N ARG A 159 -4.35 -0.60 -17.84
CA ARG A 159 -4.39 0.69 -17.13
C ARG A 159 -4.66 0.48 -15.66
N LEU A 160 -3.96 1.27 -14.84
CA LEU A 160 -4.20 1.38 -13.41
C LEU A 160 -4.84 2.73 -13.12
N VAL A 161 -5.91 2.72 -12.33
CA VAL A 161 -6.50 3.94 -11.79
C VAL A 161 -6.16 4.02 -10.32
N LYS A 162 -5.53 5.12 -9.91
CA LYS A 162 -5.34 5.44 -8.50
C LYS A 162 -6.68 5.92 -7.95
N LEU A 163 -7.33 5.09 -7.13
CA LEU A 163 -8.44 5.54 -6.29
C LEU A 163 -7.84 6.32 -5.11
N CYS A 164 -8.01 7.64 -5.11
CA CYS A 164 -7.78 8.45 -3.92
C CYS A 164 -8.98 8.26 -2.99
N TYR A 165 -8.75 7.70 -1.81
CA TYR A 165 -9.77 7.58 -0.77
C TYR A 165 -9.81 8.90 -0.01
N ASP A 166 -10.77 9.76 -0.32
CA ASP A 166 -11.14 10.85 0.57
C ASP A 166 -11.91 10.23 1.73
N MET A 167 -11.22 10.04 2.86
CA MET A 167 -11.84 9.59 4.10
C MET A 167 -12.84 10.66 4.57
N PRO A 168 -14.15 10.40 4.63
CA PRO A 168 -15.01 11.23 5.46
C PRO A 168 -14.58 10.95 6.91
N VAL A 169 -14.02 11.97 7.55
CA VAL A 169 -13.85 11.97 9.00
C VAL A 169 -15.26 12.02 9.58
N GLN A 170 -15.75 10.89 10.10
CA GLN A 170 -16.82 10.88 11.09
C GLN A 170 -16.21 11.07 12.46
#